data_AF-A0A9X7ATJ9-F1
#
_entry.id   AF-A0A9X7ATJ9-F1
#
_cell.length_a   1.000
_cell.length_b   1.000
_cell.length_c   1.000
_cell.angle_alpha   90.00
_cell.angle_beta   90.00
_cell.angle_gamma   90.00
#
_symmetry.space_group_name_H-M   'P 1'
#
loop_
_entity.id
_entity.type
_entity.pdbx_description
1 polymer ?
#
loop_
_entity_poly.entity_id
_entity_poly.type
_entity_poly.pdbx_seq_one_letter_code
_entity_poly.pdbx_strand_id
1 'polypeptide(L)'
;KDRKDIVVSYKGEVSRIATYIKNKQLRDDFMTYTMSYAMDQCESFLALGEKIKSIGGMIRAKLRESFIPWAERYLDDDTRHALVLELISHDIDVPNAFRLT
;
A
#
# COMPACT_ATOMS: atom_id res chain seq x y z
N LYS A 1 -0.60 2.59 -21.85
CA LYS A 1 0.71 2.58 -21.16
C LYS A 1 0.49 2.74 -19.65
N ASP A 2 -0.18 3.80 -19.26
CA ASP A 2 -0.41 4.16 -17.84
C ASP A 2 -1.15 3.10 -17.03
N ARG A 3 -2.22 2.49 -17.58
CA ARG A 3 -2.92 1.36 -16.91
C ARG A 3 -1.97 0.20 -16.59
N LYS A 4 -1.03 -0.12 -17.48
CA LYS A 4 -0.05 -1.20 -17.27
C LYS A 4 0.93 -0.82 -16.15
N ASP A 5 1.38 0.43 -16.14
CA ASP A 5 2.32 0.94 -15.14
C ASP A 5 1.68 0.97 -13.73
N ILE A 6 0.39 1.32 -13.65
CA ILE A 6 -0.41 1.23 -12.41
C ILE A 6 -0.49 -0.20 -11.91
N VAL A 7 -0.89 -1.14 -12.78
CA VAL A 7 -1.06 -2.55 -12.40
C VAL A 7 0.27 -3.18 -11.96
N VAL A 8 1.36 -2.88 -12.65
CA VAL A 8 2.71 -3.36 -12.29
C VAL A 8 3.12 -2.81 -10.93
N SER A 9 2.88 -1.53 -10.69
CA SER A 9 3.19 -0.86 -9.42
C SER A 9 2.43 -1.48 -8.24
N TYR A 10 1.12 -1.70 -8.42
CA TYR A 10 0.27 -2.30 -7.41
C TYR A 10 0.66 -3.76 -7.11
N LYS A 11 0.89 -4.55 -8.15
CA LYS A 11 1.30 -5.96 -8.00
C LYS A 11 2.67 -6.12 -7.32
N GLY A 12 3.60 -5.20 -7.57
CA GLY A 12 4.97 -5.29 -7.05
C GLY A 12 5.07 -5.16 -5.53
N GLU A 13 4.17 -4.39 -4.91
CA GLU A 13 4.26 -4.06 -3.48
C GLU A 13 3.01 -4.44 -2.72
N VAL A 14 1.86 -3.89 -3.09
CA VAL A 14 0.61 -4.12 -2.35
C VAL A 14 0.23 -5.59 -2.41
N SER A 15 0.17 -6.17 -3.61
CA SER A 15 -0.19 -7.59 -3.73
C SER A 15 0.83 -8.50 -3.04
N ARG A 16 2.11 -8.13 -3.02
CA ARG A 16 3.17 -8.90 -2.33
C ARG A 16 3.03 -8.83 -0.81
N ILE A 17 2.70 -7.68 -0.23
CA ILE A 17 2.43 -7.59 1.21
C ILE A 17 1.13 -8.32 1.55
N ALA A 18 0.11 -8.15 0.72
CA ALA A 18 -1.22 -8.75 0.91
C ALA A 18 -1.16 -10.28 1.04
N THR A 19 -0.23 -10.97 0.36
CA THR A 19 -0.09 -12.44 0.49
C THR A 19 0.28 -12.89 1.91
N TYR A 20 0.88 -12.03 2.71
CA TYR A 20 1.27 -12.31 4.09
C TYR A 20 0.22 -11.88 5.12
N ILE A 21 -0.85 -11.21 4.68
CA ILE A 21 -2.00 -10.88 5.53
C ILE A 21 -2.94 -12.10 5.57
N LYS A 22 -2.86 -12.86 6.67
CA LYS A 22 -3.64 -14.10 6.87
C LYS A 22 -5.14 -13.86 6.97
N ASN A 23 -5.54 -12.81 7.70
CA ASN A 23 -6.94 -12.43 7.83
C ASN A 23 -7.47 -11.91 6.48
N LYS A 24 -8.49 -12.59 5.93
CA LYS A 24 -9.06 -12.24 4.62
C LYS A 24 -9.64 -10.82 4.60
N GLN A 25 -10.43 -10.46 5.61
CA GLN A 25 -11.06 -9.13 5.67
C GLN A 25 -9.99 -8.05 5.68
N LEU A 26 -8.98 -8.20 6.53
CA LEU A 26 -7.86 -7.27 6.64
C LEU A 26 -7.06 -7.16 5.33
N ARG A 27 -6.87 -8.29 4.63
CA ARG A 27 -6.19 -8.31 3.34
C ARG A 27 -6.99 -7.58 2.26
N ASP A 28 -8.30 -7.81 2.22
CA ASP A 28 -9.20 -7.16 1.28
C ASP A 28 -9.28 -5.64 1.57
N ASP A 29 -9.29 -5.26 2.86
CA ASP A 29 -9.22 -3.87 3.32
C ASP A 29 -7.89 -3.22 2.91
N PHE A 30 -6.75 -3.91 3.11
CA PHE A 30 -5.44 -3.41 2.67
C PHE A 30 -5.40 -3.15 1.17
N MET A 31 -5.82 -4.13 0.39
CA MET A 31 -5.83 -4.04 -1.07
C MET A 31 -6.72 -2.91 -1.58
N THR A 32 -7.92 -2.77 -1.00
CA THR A 32 -8.90 -1.76 -1.41
C THR A 32 -8.45 -0.37 -0.97
N TYR A 33 -8.07 -0.22 0.30
CA TYR A 33 -7.67 1.06 0.89
C TYR A 33 -6.48 1.67 0.15
N THR A 34 -5.44 0.87 -0.09
CA THR A 34 -4.23 1.35 -0.77
C THR A 34 -4.53 1.85 -2.19
N MET A 35 -5.36 1.12 -2.94
CA MET A 35 -5.75 1.50 -4.30
C MET A 35 -6.63 2.75 -4.30
N SER A 36 -7.65 2.81 -3.45
CA SER A 36 -8.54 3.97 -3.31
C SER A 36 -7.75 5.21 -2.93
N TYR A 37 -6.90 5.12 -1.91
CA TYR A 37 -6.03 6.22 -1.49
C TYR A 37 -5.17 6.73 -2.65
N ALA A 38 -4.52 5.83 -3.38
CA ALA A 38 -3.68 6.23 -4.50
C ALA A 38 -4.47 6.95 -5.59
N MET A 39 -5.67 6.45 -5.94
CA MET A 39 -6.52 7.07 -6.95
C MET A 39 -7.05 8.43 -6.49
N ASP A 40 -7.53 8.56 -5.25
CA ASP A 40 -8.03 9.82 -4.68
C ASP A 40 -6.94 10.90 -4.67
N GLN A 41 -5.70 10.52 -4.33
CA GLN A 41 -4.55 11.42 -4.39
C GLN A 41 -4.23 11.84 -5.82
N CYS A 42 -4.34 10.93 -6.79
CA CYS A 42 -4.14 11.27 -8.20
C CYS A 42 -5.21 12.24 -8.72
N GLU A 43 -6.47 11.99 -8.38
CA GLU A 43 -7.59 12.87 -8.76
C GLU A 43 -7.43 14.25 -8.14
N SER A 44 -7.06 14.32 -6.86
CA SER A 44 -6.76 15.58 -6.17
C SER A 44 -5.63 16.35 -6.86
N PHE A 45 -4.55 15.66 -7.25
CA PHE A 45 -3.42 16.27 -7.94
C PHE A 45 -3.81 16.85 -9.31
N LEU A 46 -4.64 16.11 -10.06
CA LEU A 46 -5.16 16.56 -11.35
C LEU A 46 -6.13 17.74 -11.22
N ALA A 47 -6.97 17.74 -10.18
CA ALA A 47 -7.91 18.82 -9.91
C ALA A 47 -7.21 20.17 -9.63
N LEU A 48 -5.99 20.12 -9.09
CA LEU A 48 -5.14 21.29 -8.86
C LEU A 48 -4.40 21.78 -10.12
N GLY A 49 -4.60 21.12 -11.26
CA GLY A 49 -3.93 21.46 -12.53
C GLY A 49 -2.47 21.03 -12.61
N GLU A 50 -2.01 20.18 -11.68
CA GLU A 50 -0.64 19.70 -11.67
C GLU A 50 -0.37 18.69 -12.79
N LYS A 51 0.85 18.73 -13.33
CA LYS A 51 1.27 17.81 -14.41
C LYS A 51 1.98 16.59 -13.84
N ILE A 52 1.39 15.42 -14.07
CA ILE A 52 2.00 14.14 -13.71
C ILE A 52 3.06 13.77 -14.75
N LYS A 53 4.34 13.82 -14.35
CA LYS A 53 5.47 13.41 -15.21
C LYS A 53 5.54 11.89 -15.43
N SER A 54 5.12 11.10 -14.44
CA SER A 54 5.11 9.64 -14.49
C SER A 54 4.00 9.07 -13.61
N ILE A 55 2.96 8.52 -14.24
CA ILE A 55 1.81 7.94 -13.53
C ILE A 55 2.24 6.76 -12.67
N GLY A 56 3.07 5.85 -13.18
CA GLY A 56 3.58 4.72 -12.39
C GLY A 56 4.47 5.15 -11.22
N GLY A 57 5.24 6.22 -11.37
CA GLY A 57 6.03 6.79 -10.26
C GLY A 57 5.14 7.36 -9.16
N MET A 58 4.17 8.20 -9.55
CA MET A 58 3.22 8.81 -8.62
C MET A 58 2.38 7.76 -7.89
N ILE A 59 1.84 6.79 -8.61
CA ILE A 59 1.01 5.73 -8.02
C ILE A 59 1.81 4.91 -7.01
N ARG A 60 3.05 4.50 -7.31
CA ARG A 60 3.89 3.81 -6.30
C ARG A 60 4.10 4.64 -5.05
N ALA A 61 4.37 5.94 -5.19
CA ALA A 61 4.53 6.81 -4.04
C ALA A 61 3.25 6.83 -3.18
N LYS A 62 2.09 7.03 -3.81
CA LYS A 62 0.81 7.09 -3.10
C LYS A 62 0.37 5.75 -2.51
N LEU A 63 0.68 4.63 -3.14
CA LEU A 63 0.48 3.30 -2.55
C LEU A 63 1.29 3.14 -1.27
N ARG A 64 2.58 3.51 -1.25
CA ARG A 64 3.40 3.42 -0.03
C ARG A 64 2.97 4.38 1.06
N GLU A 65 2.60 5.61 0.69
CA GLU A 65 2.06 6.61 1.63
C GLU A 65 0.80 6.08 2.34
N SER A 66 -0.03 5.31 1.63
CA SER A 66 -1.26 4.74 2.20
C SER A 66 -1.04 3.69 3.30
N PHE A 67 0.17 3.12 3.43
CA PHE A 67 0.44 2.07 4.42
C PHE A 67 0.34 2.58 5.86
N ILE A 68 0.74 3.83 6.11
CA ILE A 68 0.69 4.44 7.45
C ILE A 68 -0.77 4.59 7.92
N PRO A 69 -1.63 5.36 7.23
CA PRO A 69 -2.99 5.57 7.70
C PRO A 69 -3.84 4.28 7.63
N TRP A 70 -3.48 3.31 6.79
CA TRP A 70 -4.08 1.99 6.86
C TRP A 70 -3.66 1.22 8.12
N ALA A 71 -2.37 1.17 8.44
CA ALA A 71 -1.87 0.47 9.61
C ALA A 71 -2.43 1.06 10.91
N GLU A 72 -2.50 2.38 11.02
CA GLU A 72 -3.09 3.07 12.16
C GLU A 72 -4.58 2.78 12.34
N ARG A 73 -5.31 2.57 11.23
CA ARG A 73 -6.76 2.38 11.25
C ARG A 73 -7.19 0.93 11.44
N TYR A 74 -6.43 -0.02 10.90
CA TYR A 74 -6.87 -1.42 10.78
C TYR A 74 -5.98 -2.41 11.53
N LEU A 75 -4.79 -2.02 12.01
CA LEU A 75 -3.91 -2.91 12.77
C LEU A 75 -3.86 -2.50 14.24
N ASP A 76 -4.35 -3.40 15.10
CA ASP A 76 -3.92 -3.44 16.49
C ASP A 76 -2.46 -3.93 16.61
N ASP A 77 -1.88 -3.76 17.79
CA ASP A 77 -0.46 -4.05 18.03
C ASP A 77 -0.12 -5.54 17.81
N ASP A 78 -1.03 -6.46 18.20
CA ASP A 78 -0.83 -7.90 18.04
C ASP A 78 -0.84 -8.31 16.56
N THR A 79 -1.81 -7.80 15.79
CA THR A 79 -1.94 -8.06 14.36
C THR A 79 -0.78 -7.44 13.59
N ARG A 80 -0.36 -6.23 13.99
CA ARG A 80 0.83 -5.57 13.42
C ARG A 80 2.08 -6.40 13.69
N HIS A 81 2.29 -6.83 14.92
CA HIS A 81 3.43 -7.65 15.30
C HIS A 81 3.46 -8.97 14.52
N ALA A 82 2.31 -9.65 14.40
CA ALA A 82 2.18 -10.88 13.62
C ALA A 82 2.50 -10.67 12.14
N LEU A 83 2.03 -9.57 11.53
CA LEU A 83 2.35 -9.22 10.15
C LEU A 83 3.86 -8.98 9.95
N VAL A 84 4.49 -8.23 10.86
CA VAL A 84 5.94 -7.98 10.81
C VAL A 84 6.73 -9.28 10.89
N LEU A 85 6.37 -10.19 11.80
CA LEU A 85 7.01 -11.50 11.90
C LEU A 85 6.82 -12.34 10.63
N GLU A 86 5.63 -12.30 10.03
CA GLU A 86 5.35 -13.03 8.79
C GLU A 86 6.22 -12.50 7.63
N LEU A 87 6.37 -11.18 7.51
CA LEU A 87 7.21 -10.56 6.48
C LEU A 87 8.70 -10.90 6.69
N ILE A 88 9.21 -10.80 7.92
CA ILE A 88 10.61 -11.13 8.26
C ILE A 88 10.90 -12.60 7.98
N SER A 89 10.01 -13.52 8.38
CA SER A 89 10.23 -14.96 8.20
C SER A 89 10.28 -15.40 6.73
N HIS A 90 9.81 -14.54 5.80
CA HIS A 90 9.84 -14.77 4.36
C HIS A 90 10.82 -13.86 3.61
N ASP A 91 11.76 -13.21 4.32
CA ASP A 91 12.77 -12.30 3.73
C ASP A 91 12.14 -11.16 2.90
N ILE A 92 11.02 -10.64 3.40
CA ILE A 92 10.33 -9.49 2.82
C ILE A 92 10.70 -8.25 3.61
N ASP A 93 11.16 -7.21 2.91
CA ASP A 93 11.41 -5.92 3.55
C ASP A 93 10.12 -5.40 4.19
N VAL A 94 10.24 -5.02 5.46
CA VAL A 94 9.12 -4.55 6.27
C VAL A 94 8.98 -3.04 6.04
N PRO A 95 7.85 -2.57 5.48
CA PRO A 95 7.60 -1.14 5.38
C PRO A 95 7.70 -0.47 6.76
N ASN A 96 8.33 0.71 6.82
CA ASN A 96 8.43 1.50 8.05
C ASN A 96 7.06 1.72 8.72
N ALA A 97 6.00 1.83 7.92
CA ALA A 97 4.62 1.96 8.38
C ALA A 97 4.14 0.83 9.31
N PHE A 98 4.76 -0.36 9.25
CA PHE A 98 4.39 -1.49 10.08
C PHE A 98 5.33 -1.71 11.27
N ARG A 99 6.49 -1.04 11.29
CA ARG A 99 7.45 -1.18 12.38
C ARG A 99 6.92 -0.43 13.61
N LEU A 100 6.82 -1.12 14.74
CA LEU A 100 6.58 -0.48 16.04
C LEU A 100 7.83 0.34 16.39
N THR A 101 7.67 1.65 16.55
CA THR A 101 8.69 2.57 17.08
C THR A 101 8.76 2.50 18.59
#